data_AF-A0A2J6HIF3-F1
#
_entry.id   AF-A0A2J6HIF3-F1
#
_cell.length_a   1.000
_cell.length_b   1.000
_cell.length_c   1.000
_cell.angle_alpha   90.00
_cell.angle_beta   90.00
_cell.angle_gamma   90.00
#
_symmetry.space_group_name_H-M   'P 1'
#
loop_
_entity.id
_entity.type
_entity.pdbx_description
1 polymer ?
#
loop_
_entity_poly.entity_id
_entity_poly.type
_entity_poly.pdbx_seq_one_letter_code
_entity_poly.pdbx_strand_id
1 'polypeptide(L)'
;MAFLKKILPYSTFGQLSLALFVICLISGVVLAIPYDINDPYTSISLFVLINPAAVLFRNMHYWSANFFLVFSLIHIWDHFSKNKNIKIKPAIWFRLSLGVLVIFLAMLTGFLLKADADSMQARRILHELINGIPFIGSFLSVSLLGSTESLQLIYVHHIATFTIFIVIIILEHTKSIWPKLNETIIISAIIIFISWLFQTPLHDNIYPVIKGPWYFVGLQEILHWLTTPQVSILLVLLFILLIFIVPYGDKRNQFISKRSLLILTMIYIFLTTVGYFFRGPNWQWVWPGDSNYTYYIHNPFKISAVNFISDKDEIEKAVSSIPVFGRKEGCIVCHDNVKGFSASHNPQALGCFSCHGGDPFTLSKHTAHKDMELIPGNLVDANKSCGTTACHPTITNRINKGLMATLSGMISVDRFVFNERDTPDDITTVHDLRITSADMHLRNLCVK
;
A
#
# COMPACT_ATOMS: atom_id res chain seq x y z
N MET A 1 -25.86 -1.25 6.12
CA MET A 1 -26.50 -2.30 6.97
C MET A 1 -27.83 -2.82 6.40
N ALA A 2 -28.75 -1.96 5.92
CA ALA A 2 -30.06 -2.41 5.40
C ALA A 2 -29.96 -3.34 4.17
N PHE A 3 -29.03 -3.07 3.26
CA PHE A 3 -28.78 -3.91 2.07
C PHE A 3 -28.29 -5.33 2.43
N LEU A 4 -27.36 -5.43 3.38
CA LEU A 4 -26.83 -6.72 3.85
C LEU A 4 -27.90 -7.58 4.53
N LYS A 5 -28.80 -6.96 5.30
CA LYS A 5 -29.97 -7.65 5.90
C LYS A 5 -31.00 -8.08 4.86
N LYS A 6 -31.03 -7.47 3.67
CA LYS A 6 -31.92 -7.88 2.57
C LYS A 6 -31.40 -9.16 1.89
N ILE A 7 -30.09 -9.33 1.81
CA ILE A 7 -29.43 -10.49 1.19
C ILE A 7 -29.25 -11.63 2.21
N LEU A 8 -28.90 -11.31 3.45
CA LEU A 8 -28.63 -12.26 4.54
C LEU A 8 -29.40 -11.84 5.81
N PRO A 9 -30.73 -12.05 5.85
CA PRO A 9 -31.59 -11.56 6.93
C PRO A 9 -31.31 -12.18 8.30
N TYR A 10 -30.74 -13.39 8.34
CA TYR A 10 -30.52 -14.17 9.57
C TYR A 10 -29.06 -14.28 10.00
N SER A 11 -28.13 -13.66 9.27
CA SER A 11 -26.69 -13.82 9.52
C SER A 11 -26.18 -12.78 10.51
N THR A 12 -25.34 -13.22 11.44
CA THR A 12 -24.66 -12.33 12.39
C THR A 12 -23.31 -11.89 11.84
N PHE A 13 -22.80 -10.73 12.26
CA PHE A 13 -21.46 -10.28 11.86
C PHE A 13 -20.35 -11.27 12.25
N GLY A 14 -20.54 -12.02 13.34
CA GLY A 14 -19.63 -13.11 13.73
C GLY A 14 -19.61 -14.27 12.72
N GLN A 15 -20.77 -14.67 12.18
CA GLN A 15 -20.84 -15.71 11.13
C GLN A 15 -20.23 -15.23 9.81
N LEU A 16 -20.44 -13.97 9.44
CA LEU A 16 -19.81 -13.37 8.26
C LEU A 16 -18.29 -13.31 8.41
N SER A 17 -17.80 -12.87 9.57
CA SER A 17 -16.37 -12.85 9.89
C SER A 17 -15.77 -14.26 9.83
N LEU A 18 -16.45 -15.26 10.38
CA LEU A 18 -16.01 -16.66 10.32
C LEU A 18 -15.89 -17.18 8.88
N ALA A 19 -16.89 -16.89 8.02
CA ALA A 19 -16.83 -17.26 6.60
C ALA A 19 -15.66 -16.62 5.87
N LEU A 20 -15.42 -15.33 6.11
CA LEU A 20 -14.29 -14.60 5.53
C LEU A 20 -12.94 -15.15 6.01
N PHE A 21 -12.83 -15.50 7.30
CA PHE A 21 -11.63 -16.11 7.86
C PHE A 21 -11.31 -17.47 7.21
N VAL A 22 -12.32 -18.33 7.03
CA VAL A 22 -12.14 -19.64 6.38
C VAL A 22 -11.70 -19.47 4.92
N ILE A 23 -12.30 -18.54 4.17
CA ILE A 23 -11.89 -18.24 2.79
C ILE A 23 -10.43 -17.77 2.77
N CYS A 24 -10.07 -16.83 3.66
CA CYS A 24 -8.70 -16.32 3.80
C CYS A 24 -7.69 -17.43 4.09
N LEU A 25 -8.03 -18.35 5.00
CA LEU A 25 -7.18 -19.47 5.37
C LEU A 25 -6.96 -20.41 4.19
N ILE A 26 -8.03 -20.83 3.50
CA ILE A 26 -7.94 -21.73 2.35
C ILE A 26 -7.13 -21.09 1.22
N SER A 27 -7.42 -19.82 0.88
CA SER A 27 -6.67 -19.12 -0.17
C SER A 27 -5.20 -18.91 0.22
N GLY A 28 -4.90 -18.70 1.51
CA GLY A 28 -3.54 -18.57 2.02
C GLY A 28 -2.73 -19.86 1.88
N VAL A 29 -3.34 -21.02 2.18
CA VAL A 29 -2.71 -22.33 1.97
C VAL A 29 -2.37 -22.56 0.51
N VAL A 30 -3.27 -22.20 -0.41
CA VAL A 30 -3.02 -22.33 -1.86
C VAL A 30 -1.86 -21.42 -2.31
N LEU A 31 -1.76 -20.21 -1.77
CA LEU A 31 -0.69 -19.26 -2.11
C LEU A 31 0.67 -19.63 -1.52
N ALA A 32 0.70 -20.31 -0.37
CA ALA A 32 1.93 -20.74 0.27
C ALA A 32 2.72 -21.77 -0.57
N ILE A 33 2.05 -22.44 -1.52
CA ILE A 33 2.69 -23.44 -2.39
C ILE A 33 3.58 -22.80 -3.45
N PRO A 34 3.11 -21.87 -4.30
CA PRO A 34 3.97 -21.25 -5.30
C PRO A 34 4.95 -20.24 -4.70
N TYR A 35 4.60 -19.56 -3.60
CA TYR A 35 5.37 -18.46 -3.01
C TYR A 35 6.78 -18.88 -2.53
N ASP A 36 7.79 -18.15 -3.00
CA ASP A 36 9.18 -18.31 -2.59
C ASP A 36 9.58 -17.25 -1.57
N ILE A 37 9.93 -17.69 -0.37
CA ILE A 37 10.33 -16.82 0.75
C ILE A 37 11.76 -16.26 0.59
N ASN A 38 12.60 -16.87 -0.23
CA ASN A 38 13.97 -16.41 -0.45
C ASN A 38 14.03 -15.24 -1.43
N ASP A 39 13.06 -15.14 -2.36
CA ASP A 39 12.91 -14.02 -3.28
C ASP A 39 11.44 -13.57 -3.41
N PRO A 40 10.83 -13.02 -2.33
CA PRO A 40 9.38 -12.82 -2.24
C PRO A 40 8.79 -11.89 -3.28
N TYR A 41 9.47 -10.78 -3.55
CA TYR A 41 8.95 -9.74 -4.44
C TYR A 41 9.01 -10.20 -5.91
N THR A 42 10.10 -10.83 -6.32
CA THR A 42 10.22 -11.47 -7.64
C THR A 42 9.21 -12.60 -7.78
N SER A 43 9.03 -13.41 -6.75
CA SER A 43 8.07 -14.51 -6.71
C SER A 43 6.64 -14.02 -6.96
N ILE A 44 6.19 -13.00 -6.23
CA ILE A 44 4.84 -12.44 -6.38
C ILE A 44 4.68 -11.75 -7.75
N SER A 45 5.65 -10.94 -8.17
CA SER A 45 5.58 -10.25 -9.47
C SER A 45 5.52 -11.23 -10.64
N LEU A 46 6.23 -12.37 -10.55
CA LEU A 46 6.12 -13.45 -11.53
C LEU A 46 4.70 -14.04 -11.54
N PHE A 47 4.11 -14.37 -10.38
CA PHE A 47 2.75 -14.92 -10.34
C PHE A 47 1.73 -13.99 -10.97
N VAL A 48 1.89 -12.68 -10.75
CA VAL A 48 0.99 -11.68 -11.32
C VAL A 48 1.09 -11.65 -12.85
N LEU A 49 2.25 -11.95 -13.42
CA LEU A 49 2.44 -12.03 -14.87
C LEU A 49 1.94 -13.34 -15.49
N ILE A 50 2.24 -14.50 -14.88
CA ILE A 50 2.09 -15.81 -15.57
C ILE A 50 1.05 -16.75 -14.97
N ASN A 51 0.53 -16.49 -13.76
CA ASN A 51 -0.34 -17.44 -13.05
C ASN A 51 -1.68 -16.80 -12.64
N PRO A 52 -2.67 -16.76 -13.55
CA PRO A 52 -3.99 -16.20 -13.29
C PRO A 52 -4.72 -16.82 -12.08
N ALA A 53 -4.54 -18.13 -11.85
CA ALA A 53 -5.13 -18.80 -10.71
C ALA A 53 -4.53 -18.31 -9.39
N ALA A 54 -3.19 -18.20 -9.32
CA ALA A 54 -2.51 -17.62 -8.15
C ALA A 54 -2.93 -16.17 -7.93
N VAL A 55 -3.11 -15.36 -8.99
CA VAL A 55 -3.66 -14.00 -8.88
C VAL A 55 -5.05 -13.98 -8.26
N LEU A 56 -5.94 -14.88 -8.70
CA LEU A 56 -7.28 -14.97 -8.12
C LEU A 56 -7.21 -15.33 -6.63
N PHE A 57 -6.44 -16.34 -6.24
CA PHE A 57 -6.28 -16.72 -4.84
C PHE A 57 -5.61 -15.62 -4.00
N ARG A 58 -4.65 -14.87 -4.57
CA ARG A 58 -4.03 -13.68 -3.95
C ARG A 58 -5.06 -12.61 -3.67
N ASN A 59 -5.91 -12.33 -4.65
CA ASN A 59 -7.01 -11.39 -4.52
C ASN A 59 -8.02 -11.86 -3.45
N MET A 60 -8.41 -13.15 -3.48
CA MET A 60 -9.29 -13.73 -2.47
C MET A 60 -8.71 -13.62 -1.07
N HIS A 61 -7.43 -13.95 -0.88
CA HIS A 61 -6.75 -13.86 0.41
C HIS A 61 -6.75 -12.43 0.95
N TYR A 62 -6.37 -11.45 0.12
CA TYR A 62 -6.38 -10.05 0.52
C TYR A 62 -7.78 -9.53 0.86
N TRP A 63 -8.77 -9.71 -0.03
CA TRP A 63 -10.11 -9.14 0.18
C TRP A 63 -10.81 -9.80 1.36
N SER A 64 -10.70 -11.13 1.48
CA SER A 64 -11.26 -11.84 2.63
C SER A 64 -10.58 -11.43 3.95
N ALA A 65 -9.27 -11.21 3.99
CA ALA A 65 -8.56 -10.71 5.17
C ALA A 65 -9.00 -9.29 5.56
N ASN A 66 -9.10 -8.37 4.59
CA ASN A 66 -9.56 -6.99 4.83
C ASN A 66 -11.00 -6.96 5.35
N PHE A 67 -11.91 -7.71 4.71
CA PHE A 67 -13.28 -7.81 5.19
C PHE A 67 -13.36 -8.53 6.54
N PHE A 68 -12.55 -9.57 6.78
CA PHE A 68 -12.49 -10.25 8.08
C PHE A 68 -12.14 -9.27 9.21
N LEU A 69 -11.15 -8.38 9.01
CA LEU A 69 -10.81 -7.33 9.96
C LEU A 69 -12.02 -6.40 10.21
N VAL A 70 -12.62 -5.86 9.14
CA VAL A 70 -13.76 -4.94 9.22
C VAL A 70 -14.96 -5.57 9.93
N PHE A 71 -15.36 -6.78 9.53
CA PHE A 71 -16.49 -7.49 10.11
C PHE A 71 -16.23 -7.91 11.57
N SER A 72 -14.98 -8.22 11.93
CA SER A 72 -14.60 -8.48 13.32
C SER A 72 -14.73 -7.24 14.20
N LEU A 73 -14.28 -6.07 13.72
CA LEU A 73 -14.46 -4.80 14.44
C LEU A 73 -15.96 -4.42 14.56
N ILE A 74 -16.74 -4.60 13.49
CA ILE A 74 -18.20 -4.39 13.54
C ILE A 74 -18.87 -5.39 14.50
N HIS A 75 -18.42 -6.64 14.55
CA HIS A 75 -18.94 -7.64 15.49
C HIS A 75 -18.70 -7.24 16.95
N ILE A 76 -17.50 -6.73 17.28
CA ILE A 76 -17.19 -6.18 18.60
C ILE A 76 -18.12 -5.00 18.91
N TRP A 77 -18.29 -4.08 17.95
CA TRP A 77 -19.16 -2.91 18.11
C TRP A 77 -20.63 -3.29 18.33
N ASP A 78 -21.17 -4.22 17.54
CA ASP A 78 -22.56 -4.72 17.69
C ASP A 78 -22.78 -5.33 19.07
N HIS A 79 -21.78 -6.04 19.60
CA HIS A 79 -21.85 -6.60 20.93
C HIS A 79 -21.80 -5.52 22.04
N PHE A 80 -20.98 -4.49 21.88
CA PHE A 80 -20.89 -3.37 22.84
C PHE A 80 -22.07 -2.41 22.81
N SER A 81 -22.75 -2.28 21.67
CA SER A 81 -23.94 -1.43 21.51
C SER A 81 -25.17 -1.99 22.23
N LYS A 82 -25.21 -3.30 22.51
CA LYS A 82 -26.35 -3.93 23.20
C LYS A 82 -26.30 -3.64 24.70
N ASN A 83 -27.44 -3.24 25.27
CA ASN A 83 -27.62 -2.99 26.73
C ASN A 83 -27.69 -4.28 27.58
N LYS A 84 -27.28 -5.43 27.05
CA LYS A 84 -27.28 -6.70 27.80
C LYS A 84 -25.92 -6.90 28.43
N ASN A 85 -25.90 -7.40 29.67
CA ASN A 85 -24.65 -7.76 30.34
C ASN A 85 -23.92 -8.84 29.53
N ILE A 86 -22.63 -8.62 29.31
CA ILE A 86 -21.73 -9.55 28.63
C ILE A 86 -21.47 -10.72 29.58
N LYS A 87 -22.07 -11.89 29.31
CA LYS A 87 -21.87 -13.10 30.10
C LYS A 87 -20.85 -14.01 29.43
N ILE A 88 -19.56 -13.69 29.58
CA ILE A 88 -18.44 -14.48 29.05
C ILE A 88 -17.49 -14.78 30.21
N LYS A 89 -16.93 -16.00 30.26
CA LYS A 89 -15.93 -16.37 31.27
C LYS A 89 -14.71 -15.43 31.17
N PRO A 90 -14.13 -14.95 32.29
CA PRO A 90 -13.05 -13.98 32.25
C PRO A 90 -11.84 -14.40 31.39
N ALA A 91 -11.47 -15.68 31.45
CA ALA A 91 -10.36 -16.22 30.67
C ALA A 91 -10.60 -16.17 29.15
N ILE A 92 -11.82 -16.45 28.70
CA ILE A 92 -12.19 -16.37 27.27
C ILE A 92 -12.17 -14.92 26.83
N TRP A 93 -12.68 -14.01 27.67
CA TRP A 93 -12.68 -12.58 27.36
C TRP A 93 -11.26 -11.98 27.24
N PHE A 94 -10.36 -12.37 28.15
CA PHE A 94 -8.95 -11.98 28.07
C PHE A 94 -8.34 -12.39 26.73
N ARG A 95 -8.51 -13.66 26.33
CA ARG A 95 -8.00 -14.17 25.05
C ARG A 95 -8.66 -13.48 23.86
N LEU A 96 -9.96 -13.22 23.88
CA LEU A 96 -10.64 -12.47 22.83
C LEU A 96 -10.09 -11.04 22.68
N SER A 97 -9.81 -10.36 23.80
CA SER A 97 -9.23 -9.02 23.79
C SER A 97 -7.82 -9.03 23.20
N LEU A 98 -6.99 -10.00 23.60
CA LEU A 98 -5.66 -10.23 23.02
C LEU A 98 -5.74 -10.66 21.54
N GLY A 99 -6.77 -11.41 21.16
CA GLY A 99 -7.03 -11.86 19.80
C GLY A 99 -7.17 -10.71 18.81
N VAL A 100 -7.71 -9.56 19.25
CA VAL A 100 -7.76 -8.34 18.42
C VAL A 100 -6.35 -7.89 18.03
N LEU A 101 -5.40 -7.87 18.98
CA LEU A 101 -4.00 -7.55 18.69
C LEU A 101 -3.38 -8.57 17.73
N VAL A 102 -3.66 -9.87 17.93
CA VAL A 102 -3.11 -10.92 17.07
C VAL A 102 -3.68 -10.86 15.65
N ILE A 103 -4.94 -10.46 15.46
CA ILE A 103 -5.50 -10.18 14.13
C ILE A 103 -4.71 -9.07 13.44
N PHE A 104 -4.41 -7.95 14.13
CA PHE A 104 -3.59 -6.89 13.57
C PHE A 104 -2.17 -7.36 13.24
N LEU A 105 -1.56 -8.20 14.08
CA LEU A 105 -0.24 -8.78 13.81
C LEU A 105 -0.26 -9.72 12.60
N ALA A 106 -1.28 -10.58 12.46
CA ALA A 106 -1.44 -11.45 11.30
C ALA A 106 -1.61 -10.64 10.00
N MET A 107 -2.42 -9.58 10.05
CA MET A 107 -2.60 -8.64 8.93
C MET A 107 -1.30 -7.91 8.57
N LEU A 108 -0.52 -7.50 9.59
CA LEU A 108 0.75 -6.81 9.38
C LEU A 108 1.77 -7.75 8.76
N THR A 109 1.98 -8.95 9.33
CA THR A 109 2.97 -9.89 8.80
C THR A 109 2.63 -10.35 7.39
N GLY A 110 1.35 -10.58 7.08
CA GLY A 110 0.92 -10.87 5.71
C GLY A 110 1.24 -9.75 4.73
N PHE A 111 1.07 -8.49 5.16
CA PHE A 111 1.49 -7.32 4.37
C PHE A 111 3.01 -7.29 4.15
N LEU A 112 3.82 -7.58 5.18
CA LEU A 112 5.28 -7.57 5.08
C LEU A 112 5.82 -8.61 4.08
N LEU A 113 5.12 -9.74 3.89
CA LEU A 113 5.52 -10.81 2.96
C LEU A 113 5.46 -10.41 1.47
N LYS A 114 4.88 -9.26 1.11
CA LYS A 114 5.01 -8.76 -0.27
C LYS A 114 6.45 -8.38 -0.65
N ALA A 115 7.24 -7.96 0.36
CA ALA A 115 8.60 -7.45 0.21
C ALA A 115 8.76 -6.31 -0.82
N ASP A 116 7.68 -5.59 -1.15
CA ASP A 116 7.72 -4.38 -1.95
C ASP A 116 8.12 -3.16 -1.10
N ALA A 117 8.31 -2.00 -1.71
CA ALA A 117 8.78 -0.79 -1.03
C ALA A 117 7.88 -0.40 0.16
N ASP A 118 6.56 -0.56 0.04
CA ASP A 118 5.62 -0.32 1.14
C ASP A 118 5.89 -1.26 2.32
N SER A 119 6.01 -2.56 2.03
CA SER A 119 6.27 -3.59 3.03
C SER A 119 7.62 -3.40 3.72
N MET A 120 8.68 -3.08 2.97
CA MET A 120 10.01 -2.90 3.53
C MET A 120 10.09 -1.64 4.40
N GLN A 121 9.41 -0.55 4.02
CA GLN A 121 9.31 0.63 4.86
C GLN A 121 8.52 0.35 6.15
N ALA A 122 7.38 -0.36 6.05
CA ALA A 122 6.61 -0.76 7.22
C ALA A 122 7.43 -1.67 8.16
N ARG A 123 8.24 -2.58 7.62
CA ARG A 123 9.14 -3.44 8.40
C ARG A 123 10.17 -2.62 9.17
N ARG A 124 10.83 -1.65 8.53
CA ARG A 124 11.80 -0.76 9.17
C ARG A 124 11.17 0.03 10.30
N ILE A 125 10.00 0.63 10.07
CA ILE A 125 9.26 1.37 11.10
C ILE A 125 8.94 0.44 12.29
N LEU A 126 8.42 -0.76 12.02
CA LEU A 126 8.08 -1.72 13.07
C LEU A 126 9.32 -2.16 13.87
N HIS A 127 10.44 -2.43 13.21
CA HIS A 127 11.72 -2.79 13.84
C HIS A 127 12.18 -1.70 14.82
N GLU A 128 12.17 -0.43 14.39
CA GLU A 128 12.56 0.70 15.24
C GLU A 128 11.60 0.92 16.41
N LEU A 129 10.28 0.73 16.19
CA LEU A 129 9.29 0.82 17.26
C LEU A 129 9.50 -0.25 18.33
N ILE A 130 9.72 -1.51 17.93
CA ILE A 130 9.91 -2.62 18.86
C ILE A 130 11.25 -2.50 19.59
N ASN A 131 12.35 -2.21 18.88
CA ASN A 131 13.67 -2.06 19.50
C ASN A 131 13.73 -0.91 20.49
N GLY A 132 12.95 0.15 20.27
CA GLY A 132 12.86 1.26 21.19
C GLY A 132 12.15 0.95 22.51
N ILE A 133 11.56 -0.24 22.69
CA ILE A 133 10.97 -0.67 23.96
C ILE A 133 12.11 -0.95 24.96
N PRO A 134 12.13 -0.30 26.13
CA PRO A 134 13.20 -0.52 27.11
C PRO A 134 13.20 -1.95 27.63
N PHE A 135 14.40 -2.47 27.95
CA PHE A 135 14.68 -3.80 28.50
C PHE A 135 14.40 -5.01 27.61
N ILE A 136 13.26 -5.04 26.90
CA ILE A 136 12.79 -6.23 26.16
C ILE A 136 12.73 -6.02 24.64
N GLY A 137 12.96 -4.80 24.14
CA GLY A 137 12.78 -4.45 22.73
C GLY A 137 13.60 -5.29 21.75
N SER A 138 14.90 -5.45 22.01
CA SER A 138 15.79 -6.26 21.17
C SER A 138 15.36 -7.72 21.09
N PHE A 139 15.00 -8.31 22.24
CA PHE A 139 14.48 -9.67 22.31
C PHE A 139 13.17 -9.84 21.54
N LEU A 140 12.23 -8.90 21.69
CA LEU A 140 10.96 -8.91 20.95
C LEU A 140 11.18 -8.75 19.45
N SER A 141 12.09 -7.87 19.04
CA SER A 141 12.38 -7.62 17.63
C SER A 141 12.93 -8.87 16.97
N VAL A 142 13.95 -9.51 17.56
CA VAL A 142 14.51 -10.77 17.06
C VAL A 142 13.46 -11.88 17.05
N SER A 143 12.62 -11.96 18.09
CA SER A 143 11.61 -13.01 18.21
C SER A 143 10.40 -12.83 17.29
N LEU A 144 10.07 -11.61 16.86
CA LEU A 144 8.89 -11.33 16.01
C LEU A 144 9.26 -11.07 14.54
N LEU A 145 10.40 -10.42 14.29
CA LEU A 145 10.81 -9.97 12.96
C LEU A 145 12.01 -10.73 12.40
N GLY A 146 12.77 -11.41 13.25
CA GLY A 146 13.98 -12.14 12.86
C GLY A 146 15.11 -11.22 12.43
N SER A 147 16.04 -11.74 11.64
CA SER A 147 17.11 -10.93 11.03
C SER A 147 16.55 -10.00 9.96
N THR A 148 17.12 -8.80 9.80
CA THR A 148 16.70 -7.81 8.80
C THR A 148 16.73 -8.35 7.36
N GLU A 149 17.63 -9.29 7.08
CA GLU A 149 17.83 -9.89 5.75
C GLU A 149 16.85 -11.02 5.43
N SER A 150 16.16 -11.59 6.42
CA SER A 150 15.28 -12.75 6.19
C SER A 150 13.84 -12.46 6.58
N LEU A 151 12.90 -12.86 5.73
CA LEU A 151 11.46 -12.83 6.02
C LEU A 151 10.95 -14.17 6.59
N GLN A 152 11.83 -15.16 6.78
CA GLN A 152 11.44 -16.52 7.19
C GLN A 152 10.66 -16.54 8.51
N LEU A 153 11.09 -15.78 9.52
CA LEU A 153 10.40 -15.77 10.81
C LEU A 153 9.02 -15.11 10.71
N ILE A 154 8.93 -14.01 9.96
CA ILE A 154 7.65 -13.32 9.68
C ILE A 154 6.71 -14.25 8.92
N TYR A 155 7.23 -15.03 7.97
CA TYR A 155 6.49 -16.04 7.23
C TYR A 155 5.92 -17.11 8.16
N VAL A 156 6.74 -17.70 9.02
CA VAL A 156 6.30 -18.70 10.02
C VAL A 156 5.25 -18.12 10.97
N HIS A 157 5.45 -16.90 11.46
CA HIS A 157 4.47 -16.25 12.32
C HIS A 157 3.14 -16.01 11.62
N HIS A 158 3.16 -15.62 10.35
CA HIS A 158 1.97 -15.41 9.55
C HIS A 158 1.22 -16.72 9.29
N ILE A 159 1.87 -17.71 8.67
CA ILE A 159 1.19 -18.94 8.25
C ILE A 159 0.84 -19.86 9.42
N ALA A 160 1.60 -19.81 10.52
CA ALA A 160 1.45 -20.71 11.66
C ALA A 160 1.10 -19.96 12.95
N THR A 161 2.02 -19.23 13.57
CA THR A 161 1.84 -18.74 14.96
C THR A 161 0.55 -17.93 15.16
N PHE A 162 0.34 -16.88 14.38
CA PHE A 162 -0.82 -16.01 14.52
C PHE A 162 -2.08 -16.66 13.97
N THR A 163 -1.98 -17.37 12.85
CA THR A 163 -3.12 -18.09 12.25
C THR A 163 -3.67 -19.16 13.18
N ILE A 164 -2.82 -20.03 13.75
CA ILE A 164 -3.21 -21.07 14.71
C ILE A 164 -3.82 -20.42 15.97
N PHE A 165 -3.23 -19.34 16.48
CA PHE A 165 -3.78 -18.63 17.63
C PHE A 165 -5.20 -18.10 17.36
N ILE A 166 -5.43 -17.50 16.18
CA ILE A 166 -6.76 -17.02 15.77
C ILE A 166 -7.74 -18.19 15.65
N VAL A 167 -7.34 -19.31 15.04
CA VAL A 167 -8.18 -20.54 14.95
C VAL A 167 -8.60 -21.03 16.34
N ILE A 168 -7.66 -21.12 17.29
CA ILE A 168 -7.93 -21.58 18.65
C ILE A 168 -8.94 -20.65 19.35
N ILE A 169 -8.75 -19.33 19.24
CA ILE A 169 -9.68 -18.36 19.84
C ILE A 169 -11.07 -18.47 19.23
N ILE A 170 -11.17 -18.61 17.91
CA ILE A 170 -12.45 -18.78 17.22
C ILE A 170 -13.14 -20.06 17.68
N LEU A 171 -12.41 -21.17 17.76
CA LEU A 171 -12.92 -22.45 18.27
C LEU A 171 -13.48 -22.33 19.68
N GLU A 172 -12.74 -21.71 20.59
CA GLU A 172 -13.22 -21.52 21.97
C GLU A 172 -14.43 -20.58 22.07
N HIS A 173 -14.46 -19.54 21.23
CA HIS A 173 -15.51 -18.53 21.23
C HIS A 173 -16.83 -19.06 20.68
N THR A 174 -16.79 -19.78 19.58
CA THR A 174 -17.97 -20.20 18.80
C THR A 174 -18.29 -21.70 18.95
N LYS A 175 -17.35 -22.50 19.45
CA LYS A 175 -17.37 -23.97 19.49
C LYS A 175 -17.42 -24.64 18.12
N SER A 176 -17.24 -23.89 17.03
CA SER A 176 -17.22 -24.42 15.67
C SER A 176 -16.34 -23.54 14.77
N ILE A 177 -15.48 -24.14 13.96
CA ILE A 177 -14.76 -23.43 12.90
C ILE A 177 -15.58 -23.31 11.61
N TRP A 178 -16.62 -24.10 11.47
CA TRP A 178 -17.40 -24.14 10.24
C TRP A 178 -18.52 -23.11 10.29
N PRO A 179 -18.49 -22.09 9.41
CA PRO A 179 -19.63 -21.20 9.19
C PRO A 179 -20.79 -21.98 8.60
N LYS A 180 -22.00 -21.43 8.75
CA LYS A 180 -23.20 -21.99 8.11
C LYS A 180 -23.06 -22.02 6.58
N LEU A 181 -23.57 -23.09 5.96
CA LEU A 181 -23.39 -23.36 4.53
C LEU A 181 -23.88 -22.21 3.62
N ASN A 182 -25.06 -21.65 3.92
CA ASN A 182 -25.65 -20.58 3.10
C ASN A 182 -24.75 -19.33 3.09
N GLU A 183 -24.27 -18.92 4.26
CA GLU A 183 -23.33 -17.81 4.42
C GLU A 183 -22.02 -18.08 3.67
N THR A 184 -21.48 -19.30 3.77
CA THR A 184 -20.24 -19.68 3.07
C THR A 184 -20.38 -19.55 1.57
N ILE A 185 -21.47 -20.06 0.99
CA ILE A 185 -21.70 -20.02 -0.47
C ILE A 185 -21.84 -18.57 -0.94
N ILE A 186 -22.66 -17.76 -0.26
CA ILE A 186 -22.92 -16.37 -0.65
C ILE A 186 -21.65 -15.53 -0.52
N ILE A 187 -20.94 -15.64 0.60
CA ILE A 187 -19.70 -14.88 0.83
C ILE A 187 -18.60 -15.34 -0.12
N SER A 188 -18.46 -16.64 -0.39
CA SER A 188 -17.51 -17.13 -1.39
C SER A 188 -17.79 -16.55 -2.77
N ALA A 189 -19.06 -16.54 -3.21
CA ALA A 189 -19.44 -15.96 -4.50
C ALA A 189 -19.12 -14.46 -4.58
N ILE A 190 -19.41 -13.70 -3.51
CA ILE A 190 -19.08 -12.26 -3.44
C ILE A 190 -17.56 -12.05 -3.47
N ILE A 191 -16.79 -12.81 -2.69
CA ILE A 191 -15.34 -12.68 -2.64
C ILE A 191 -14.71 -13.06 -3.97
N ILE A 192 -15.17 -14.13 -4.63
CA ILE A 192 -14.69 -14.51 -5.97
C ILE A 192 -14.98 -13.39 -6.97
N PHE A 193 -16.20 -12.84 -6.97
CA PHE A 193 -16.57 -11.74 -7.88
C PHE A 193 -15.70 -10.49 -7.66
N ILE A 194 -15.53 -10.06 -6.41
CA ILE A 194 -14.66 -8.92 -6.06
C ILE A 194 -13.21 -9.22 -6.45
N SER A 195 -12.72 -10.43 -6.18
CA SER A 195 -11.34 -10.84 -6.45
C SER A 195 -11.04 -10.98 -7.93
N TRP A 196 -12.06 -11.24 -8.75
CA TRP A 196 -11.94 -11.24 -10.19
C TRP A 196 -11.83 -9.83 -10.78
N LEU A 197 -12.54 -8.84 -10.21
CA LEU A 197 -12.59 -7.46 -10.71
C LEU A 197 -11.47 -6.56 -10.16
N PHE A 198 -11.11 -6.73 -8.89
CA PHE A 198 -10.23 -5.82 -8.17
C PHE A 198 -8.93 -6.54 -7.80
N GLN A 199 -7.86 -6.17 -8.51
CA GLN A 199 -6.54 -6.72 -8.24
C GLN A 199 -5.92 -6.11 -7.00
N THR A 200 -5.16 -6.95 -6.31
CA THR A 200 -4.49 -6.56 -5.08
C THR A 200 -3.24 -5.75 -5.37
N PRO A 201 -3.02 -4.65 -4.63
CA PRO A 201 -1.92 -3.74 -4.91
C PRO A 201 -0.57 -4.43 -4.70
N LEU A 202 0.39 -4.04 -5.52
CA LEU A 202 1.80 -4.41 -5.42
C LEU A 202 2.59 -3.16 -5.82
N HIS A 203 3.41 -2.65 -4.90
CA HIS A 203 4.20 -1.46 -5.19
C HIS A 203 5.31 -1.82 -6.19
N ASP A 204 5.64 -0.91 -7.10
CA ASP A 204 6.63 -1.10 -8.17
C ASP A 204 8.09 -0.77 -7.78
N ASN A 205 8.38 -0.47 -6.50
CA ASN A 205 9.66 0.03 -5.99
C ASN A 205 10.24 1.32 -6.61
N ILE A 206 9.52 2.04 -7.47
CA ILE A 206 9.99 3.27 -8.13
C ILE A 206 9.11 4.46 -7.76
N TYR A 207 7.80 4.24 -7.65
CA TYR A 207 6.81 5.23 -7.26
C TYR A 207 7.19 5.83 -5.88
N PRO A 208 7.18 7.17 -5.73
CA PRO A 208 7.79 7.81 -4.57
C PRO A 208 6.92 7.82 -3.29
N VAL A 209 5.63 7.49 -3.38
CA VAL A 209 4.71 7.56 -2.24
C VAL A 209 4.54 6.20 -1.60
N ILE A 210 5.08 6.07 -0.40
CA ILE A 210 5.03 4.84 0.39
C ILE A 210 3.97 4.96 1.49
N LYS A 211 2.98 4.06 1.50
CA LYS A 211 1.91 4.04 2.51
C LYS A 211 1.80 2.66 3.14
N GLY A 212 1.65 2.62 4.46
CA GLY A 212 1.24 1.41 5.16
C GLY A 212 -0.16 0.95 4.71
N PRO A 213 -0.60 -0.26 5.11
CA PRO A 213 -1.96 -0.69 4.83
C PRO A 213 -2.97 0.25 5.49
N TRP A 214 -4.16 0.39 4.91
CA TRP A 214 -5.14 1.42 5.32
C TRP A 214 -5.44 1.42 6.83
N TYR A 215 -5.44 0.26 7.48
CA TYR A 215 -5.67 0.11 8.92
C TYR A 215 -4.51 0.59 9.80
N PHE A 216 -3.35 0.94 9.22
CA PHE A 216 -2.20 1.56 9.90
C PHE A 216 -1.85 2.95 9.39
N VAL A 217 -2.50 3.48 8.35
CA VAL A 217 -2.22 4.84 7.85
C VAL A 217 -2.49 5.91 8.92
N GLY A 218 -3.55 5.76 9.72
CA GLY A 218 -3.79 6.65 10.86
C GLY A 218 -2.67 6.62 11.89
N LEU A 219 -2.08 5.45 12.15
CA LEU A 219 -0.91 5.32 13.02
C LEU A 219 0.33 5.96 12.39
N GLN A 220 0.53 5.77 11.08
CA GLN A 220 1.61 6.40 10.32
C GLN A 220 1.52 7.93 10.37
N GLU A 221 0.30 8.49 10.31
CA GLU A 221 0.07 9.92 10.50
C GLU A 221 0.47 10.36 11.92
N ILE A 222 0.11 9.62 12.97
CA ILE A 222 0.51 9.93 14.35
C ILE A 222 2.04 9.91 14.49
N LEU A 223 2.70 8.91 13.92
CA LEU A 223 4.16 8.76 13.99
C LEU A 223 4.91 9.97 13.43
N HIS A 224 4.37 10.63 12.40
CA HIS A 224 4.97 11.82 11.81
C HIS A 224 5.07 13.00 12.79
N TRP A 225 4.18 13.07 13.79
CA TRP A 225 4.14 14.15 14.78
C TRP A 225 4.93 13.83 16.06
N LEU A 226 5.34 12.58 16.25
CA LEU A 226 6.01 12.13 17.46
C LEU A 226 7.53 12.26 17.34
N THR A 227 8.14 12.95 18.29
CA THR A 227 9.61 12.95 18.46
C THR A 227 10.13 11.61 18.99
N THR A 228 9.30 10.89 19.75
CA THR A 228 9.55 9.54 20.28
C THR A 228 8.53 8.54 19.72
N PRO A 229 8.79 7.94 18.54
CA PRO A 229 7.85 7.07 17.85
C PRO A 229 7.29 5.92 18.70
N GLN A 230 8.07 5.41 19.66
CA GLN A 230 7.73 4.28 20.53
C GLN A 230 6.46 4.53 21.37
N VAL A 231 6.16 5.80 21.67
CA VAL A 231 4.95 6.19 22.42
C VAL A 231 3.67 5.75 21.69
N SER A 232 3.72 5.62 20.36
CA SER A 232 2.59 5.10 19.57
C SER A 232 2.16 3.68 19.97
N ILE A 233 3.05 2.86 20.54
CA ILE A 233 2.72 1.51 21.05
C ILE A 233 1.72 1.62 22.21
N LEU A 234 1.84 2.64 23.06
CA LEU A 234 0.92 2.87 24.17
C LEU A 234 -0.51 3.13 23.67
N LEU A 235 -0.67 3.72 22.49
CA LEU A 235 -1.98 3.93 21.88
C LEU A 235 -2.63 2.60 21.49
N VAL A 236 -1.86 1.68 20.91
CA VAL A 236 -2.32 0.32 20.55
C VAL A 236 -2.68 -0.45 21.82
N LEU A 237 -1.81 -0.41 22.84
CA LEU A 237 -2.08 -1.07 24.13
C LEU A 237 -3.30 -0.47 24.84
N LEU A 238 -3.48 0.85 24.79
CA LEU A 238 -4.66 1.53 25.32
C LEU A 238 -5.93 1.08 24.61
N PHE A 239 -5.91 0.95 23.28
CA PHE A 239 -7.04 0.44 22.52
C PHE A 239 -7.44 -0.98 22.98
N ILE A 240 -6.47 -1.90 23.12
CA ILE A 240 -6.72 -3.26 23.61
C ILE A 240 -7.20 -3.26 25.07
N LEU A 241 -6.62 -2.42 25.93
CA LEU A 241 -7.00 -2.29 27.34
C LEU A 241 -8.44 -1.79 27.49
N LEU A 242 -8.85 -0.80 26.69
CA LEU A 242 -10.20 -0.28 26.70
C LEU A 242 -11.22 -1.37 26.34
N ILE A 243 -10.93 -2.20 25.33
CA ILE A 243 -11.74 -3.38 24.99
C ILE A 243 -11.79 -4.32 26.21
N PHE A 244 -10.64 -4.66 26.78
CA PHE A 244 -10.54 -5.62 27.88
C PHE A 244 -11.38 -5.22 29.11
N ILE A 245 -11.43 -3.94 29.47
CA ILE A 245 -12.12 -3.44 30.67
C ILE A 245 -13.65 -3.46 30.54
N VAL A 246 -14.20 -3.46 29.31
CA VAL A 246 -15.65 -3.31 29.06
C VAL A 246 -16.54 -4.23 29.92
N PRO A 247 -16.33 -5.55 30.01
CA PRO A 247 -17.23 -6.41 30.78
C PRO A 247 -17.02 -6.37 32.30
N TYR A 248 -15.91 -5.82 32.80
CA TYR A 248 -15.55 -5.89 34.22
C TYR A 248 -15.91 -4.62 35.02
N GLY A 249 -16.19 -3.51 34.34
CA GLY A 249 -16.50 -2.25 35.00
C GLY A 249 -17.97 -2.08 35.40
N ASP A 250 -18.22 -1.19 36.36
CA ASP A 250 -19.56 -0.66 36.65
C ASP A 250 -20.16 0.02 35.41
N LYS A 251 -21.48 0.24 35.41
CA LYS A 251 -22.19 0.92 34.30
C LYS A 251 -21.51 2.23 33.86
N ARG A 252 -20.93 2.99 34.81
CA ARG A 252 -20.16 4.20 34.53
C ARG A 252 -18.88 3.91 33.74
N ASN A 253 -18.08 2.94 34.18
CA ASN A 253 -16.83 2.56 33.50
C ASN A 253 -17.10 1.94 32.12
N GLN A 254 -18.18 1.16 31.98
CA GLN A 254 -18.64 0.65 30.70
C GLN A 254 -18.99 1.78 29.73
N PHE A 255 -19.73 2.78 30.21
CA PHE A 255 -20.08 3.95 29.41
C PHE A 255 -18.84 4.72 28.98
N ILE A 256 -17.93 5.02 29.91
CA ILE A 256 -16.67 5.74 29.63
C ILE A 256 -15.83 4.96 28.63
N SER A 257 -15.57 3.67 28.86
CA SER A 257 -14.75 2.86 27.96
C SER A 257 -15.34 2.80 26.54
N LYS A 258 -16.64 2.50 26.41
CA LYS A 258 -17.32 2.46 25.10
C LYS A 258 -17.28 3.80 24.39
N ARG A 259 -17.47 4.91 25.12
CA ARG A 259 -17.41 6.27 24.57
C ARG A 259 -16.00 6.64 24.14
N SER A 260 -14.99 6.33 24.96
CA SER A 260 -13.58 6.54 24.65
C SER A 260 -13.15 5.74 23.42
N LEU A 261 -13.55 4.46 23.31
CA LEU A 261 -13.32 3.64 22.13
C LEU A 261 -13.93 4.28 20.87
N LEU A 262 -15.18 4.73 20.94
CA LEU A 262 -15.83 5.40 19.81
C LEU A 262 -15.06 6.66 19.38
N ILE A 263 -14.72 7.53 20.33
CA ILE A 263 -14.00 8.78 20.05
C ILE A 263 -12.63 8.47 19.43
N LEU A 264 -11.88 7.53 20.02
CA LEU A 264 -10.58 7.10 19.52
C LEU A 264 -10.69 6.55 18.10
N THR A 265 -11.69 5.71 17.81
CA THR A 265 -11.94 5.19 16.46
C THR A 265 -12.29 6.31 15.47
N MET A 266 -13.11 7.28 15.85
CA MET A 266 -13.47 8.40 14.97
C MET A 266 -12.25 9.29 14.66
N ILE A 267 -11.43 9.61 15.66
CA ILE A 267 -10.16 10.33 15.46
C ILE A 267 -9.24 9.53 14.54
N TYR A 268 -9.12 8.21 14.76
CA TYR A 268 -8.27 7.36 13.95
C TYR A 268 -8.72 7.30 12.48
N ILE A 269 -10.04 7.22 12.23
CA ILE A 269 -10.61 7.27 10.87
C ILE A 269 -10.32 8.62 10.21
N PHE A 270 -10.46 9.72 10.95
CA PHE A 270 -10.11 11.05 10.44
C PHE A 270 -8.64 11.13 10.04
N LEU A 271 -7.72 10.71 10.92
CA LEU A 271 -6.27 10.69 10.63
C LEU A 271 -5.92 9.76 9.46
N THR A 272 -6.58 8.61 9.36
CA THR A 272 -6.43 7.68 8.23
C THR A 272 -6.87 8.34 6.92
N THR A 273 -7.97 9.09 6.94
CA THR A 273 -8.47 9.84 5.78
C THR A 273 -7.49 10.94 5.39
N VAL A 274 -6.94 11.69 6.35
CA VAL A 274 -5.91 12.71 6.11
C VAL A 274 -4.66 12.08 5.49
N GLY A 275 -4.13 11.01 6.09
CA GLY A 275 -2.96 10.31 5.56
C GLY A 275 -3.17 9.73 4.16
N TYR A 276 -4.38 9.26 3.86
CA TYR A 276 -4.68 8.69 2.56
C TYR A 276 -4.82 9.75 1.46
N PHE A 277 -5.52 10.85 1.73
CA PHE A 277 -5.90 11.84 0.70
C PHE A 277 -5.01 13.09 0.64
N PHE A 278 -4.19 13.37 1.65
CA PHE A 278 -3.42 14.63 1.71
C PHE A 278 -1.91 14.42 1.88
N ARG A 279 -1.45 13.19 2.15
CA ARG A 279 -0.01 12.90 2.30
C ARG A 279 0.57 12.26 1.04
N GLY A 280 1.61 12.90 0.50
CA GLY A 280 2.38 12.47 -0.68
C GLY A 280 3.81 12.04 -0.35
N PRO A 281 4.79 12.25 -1.27
CA PRO A 281 6.17 11.84 -1.08
C PRO A 281 6.77 12.43 0.22
N ASN A 282 7.59 11.64 0.91
CA ASN A 282 8.20 12.02 2.19
C ASN A 282 7.20 12.50 3.26
N TRP A 283 5.95 12.00 3.19
CA TRP A 283 4.85 12.39 4.07
C TRP A 283 4.51 13.89 4.06
N GLN A 284 4.87 14.59 2.98
CA GLN A 284 4.54 16.00 2.79
C GLN A 284 3.07 16.18 2.41
N TRP A 285 2.54 17.36 2.73
CA TRP A 285 1.17 17.72 2.37
C TRP A 285 1.06 17.99 0.86
N VAL A 286 0.02 17.47 0.22
CA VAL A 286 -0.31 17.70 -1.19
C VAL A 286 -1.75 18.17 -1.28
N TRP A 287 -2.00 19.29 -1.96
CA TRP A 287 -3.34 19.85 -2.07
C TRP A 287 -4.10 19.25 -3.25
N PRO A 288 -5.42 18.98 -3.14
CA PRO A 288 -6.26 18.51 -4.25
C PRO A 288 -6.27 19.38 -5.52
N GLY A 289 -5.73 20.60 -5.47
CA GLY A 289 -5.58 21.50 -6.62
C GLY A 289 -4.20 21.49 -7.28
N ASP A 290 -3.21 20.78 -6.73
CA ASP A 290 -1.88 20.68 -7.34
C ASP A 290 -1.93 19.85 -8.64
N SER A 291 -1.18 20.26 -9.66
CA SER A 291 -1.11 19.56 -10.95
C SER A 291 -0.64 18.10 -10.82
N ASN A 292 0.13 17.79 -9.79
CA ASN A 292 0.64 16.45 -9.50
C ASN A 292 -0.19 15.69 -8.44
N TYR A 293 -1.31 16.25 -7.97
CA TYR A 293 -2.12 15.61 -6.93
C TYR A 293 -2.59 14.22 -7.33
N THR A 294 -3.12 14.07 -8.55
CA THR A 294 -3.60 12.79 -9.07
C THR A 294 -2.51 11.73 -9.19
N TYR A 295 -1.27 12.15 -9.44
CA TYR A 295 -0.12 11.26 -9.47
C TYR A 295 0.26 10.79 -8.06
N TYR A 296 0.36 11.69 -7.07
CA TYR A 296 0.79 11.34 -5.70
C TYR A 296 -0.30 10.72 -4.82
N ILE A 297 -1.56 11.06 -5.08
CA ILE A 297 -2.75 10.62 -4.33
C ILE A 297 -3.61 9.75 -5.27
N HIS A 298 -2.96 8.86 -6.03
CA HIS A 298 -3.66 7.88 -6.85
C HIS A 298 -4.17 6.69 -6.03
N ASN A 299 -5.20 6.02 -6.54
CA ASN A 299 -5.71 4.77 -6.00
C ASN A 299 -4.73 3.61 -6.27
N PRO A 300 -4.19 2.90 -5.27
CA PRO A 300 -3.33 1.74 -5.46
C PRO A 300 -4.09 0.53 -6.04
N PHE A 301 -5.43 0.54 -6.04
CA PHE A 301 -6.25 -0.54 -6.61
C PHE A 301 -6.37 -0.42 -8.12
N LYS A 302 -6.00 -1.50 -8.81
CA LYS A 302 -6.19 -1.64 -10.26
C LYS A 302 -7.50 -2.37 -10.54
N ILE A 303 -8.37 -1.71 -11.31
CA ILE A 303 -9.58 -2.33 -11.86
C ILE A 303 -9.19 -2.97 -13.19
N SER A 304 -8.73 -4.22 -13.11
CA SER A 304 -8.44 -5.04 -14.28
C SER A 304 -8.91 -6.45 -13.97
N ALA A 305 -9.80 -6.98 -14.81
CA ALA A 305 -10.21 -8.37 -14.69
C ALA A 305 -8.98 -9.28 -14.77
N VAL A 306 -9.00 -10.39 -14.05
CA VAL A 306 -7.97 -11.43 -14.17
C VAL A 306 -8.08 -12.04 -15.57
N ASN A 307 -7.06 -11.78 -16.40
CA ASN A 307 -6.97 -12.34 -17.75
C ASN A 307 -6.23 -13.69 -17.68
N PHE A 308 -6.85 -14.73 -18.23
CA PHE A 308 -6.22 -16.04 -18.33
C PHE A 308 -5.33 -16.07 -19.56
N ILE A 309 -4.03 -15.90 -19.35
CA ILE A 309 -3.00 -16.00 -20.40
C ILE A 309 -2.73 -17.48 -20.67
N SER A 310 -2.67 -17.86 -21.95
CA SER A 310 -2.41 -19.23 -22.40
C SER A 310 -1.20 -19.38 -23.30
N ASP A 311 -0.46 -18.30 -23.58
CA ASP A 311 0.71 -18.33 -24.45
C ASP A 311 1.92 -18.87 -23.67
N LYS A 312 2.42 -20.03 -24.11
CA LYS A 312 3.56 -20.70 -23.46
C LYS A 312 4.87 -19.93 -23.67
N ASP A 313 5.03 -19.27 -24.81
CA ASP A 313 6.26 -18.55 -25.15
C ASP A 313 6.38 -17.30 -24.27
N GLU A 314 5.29 -16.58 -24.03
CA GLU A 314 5.27 -15.43 -23.11
C GLU A 314 5.58 -15.87 -21.67
N ILE A 315 5.05 -17.01 -21.24
CA ILE A 315 5.33 -17.56 -19.90
C ILE A 315 6.81 -17.91 -19.75
N GLU A 316 7.40 -18.60 -20.73
CA GLU A 316 8.82 -18.98 -20.70
C GLU A 316 9.74 -17.76 -20.69
N LYS A 317 9.41 -16.74 -21.50
CA LYS A 317 10.11 -15.45 -21.51
C LYS A 317 9.98 -14.71 -20.18
N ALA A 318 8.78 -14.68 -19.58
CA ALA A 318 8.58 -14.05 -18.27
C ALA A 318 9.38 -14.75 -17.16
N VAL A 319 9.41 -16.08 -17.14
CA VAL A 319 10.22 -16.86 -16.19
C VAL A 319 11.72 -16.56 -16.37
N SER A 320 12.22 -16.57 -17.61
CA SER A 320 13.64 -16.35 -17.92
C SER A 320 14.09 -14.89 -17.86
N SER A 321 13.16 -13.93 -17.88
CA SER A 321 13.47 -12.50 -17.83
C SER A 321 14.27 -12.11 -16.58
N ILE A 322 15.16 -11.13 -16.67
CA ILE A 322 15.96 -10.69 -15.53
C ILE A 322 15.10 -9.84 -14.59
N PRO A 323 15.12 -10.05 -13.26
CA PRO A 323 14.42 -9.18 -12.34
C PRO A 323 15.09 -7.80 -12.29
N VAL A 324 14.27 -6.75 -12.38
CA VAL A 324 14.69 -5.35 -12.32
C VAL A 324 14.09 -4.73 -11.06
N PHE A 325 14.90 -4.06 -10.24
CA PHE A 325 14.47 -3.52 -8.92
C PHE A 325 13.76 -4.55 -8.02
N GLY A 326 14.13 -5.83 -8.15
CA GLY A 326 13.58 -6.95 -7.39
C GLY A 326 12.24 -7.50 -7.91
N ARG A 327 11.77 -7.08 -9.10
CA ARG A 327 10.54 -7.61 -9.72
C ARG A 327 10.79 -8.10 -11.14
N LYS A 328 9.93 -9.02 -11.59
CA LYS A 328 9.73 -9.29 -13.02
C LYS A 328 8.84 -8.19 -13.61
N GLU A 329 9.14 -7.79 -14.83
CA GLU A 329 8.40 -6.73 -15.54
C GLU A 329 7.85 -7.28 -16.86
N GLY A 330 6.56 -7.07 -17.12
CA GLY A 330 5.91 -7.54 -18.35
C GLY A 330 6.45 -6.87 -19.62
N CYS A 331 6.92 -5.62 -19.53
CA CYS A 331 7.44 -4.87 -20.67
C CYS A 331 8.61 -5.59 -21.35
N ILE A 332 9.57 -6.10 -20.57
CA ILE A 332 10.76 -6.79 -21.09
C ILE A 332 10.45 -8.20 -21.65
N VAL A 333 9.25 -8.73 -21.40
CA VAL A 333 8.80 -9.99 -22.01
C VAL A 333 8.51 -9.81 -23.50
N CYS A 334 7.95 -8.65 -23.88
CA CYS A 334 7.67 -8.30 -25.28
C CYS A 334 8.75 -7.42 -25.91
N HIS A 335 9.49 -6.63 -25.11
CA HIS A 335 10.49 -5.66 -25.55
C HIS A 335 11.92 -6.05 -25.11
N ASP A 336 12.33 -7.28 -25.42
CA ASP A 336 13.65 -7.83 -25.05
C ASP A 336 14.81 -7.36 -25.96
N ASN A 337 14.51 -6.81 -27.14
CA ASN A 337 15.50 -6.51 -28.20
C ASN A 337 15.68 -5.01 -28.49
N VAL A 338 15.40 -4.13 -27.52
CA VAL A 338 15.60 -2.68 -27.69
C VAL A 338 17.09 -2.33 -27.51
N LYS A 339 17.70 -1.70 -28.52
CA LYS A 339 19.15 -1.37 -28.57
C LYS A 339 19.36 0.14 -28.66
N GLY A 340 20.60 0.58 -28.46
CA GLY A 340 21.01 1.98 -28.60
C GLY A 340 21.09 2.77 -27.29
N PHE A 341 20.95 2.11 -26.14
CA PHE A 341 21.10 2.74 -24.84
C PHE A 341 22.55 2.72 -24.34
N SER A 342 22.96 3.78 -23.64
CA SER A 342 24.19 3.79 -22.85
C SER A 342 24.15 2.73 -21.76
N ALA A 343 25.30 2.30 -21.26
CA ALA A 343 25.39 1.37 -20.12
C ALA A 343 24.58 1.84 -18.89
N SER A 344 24.58 3.15 -18.62
CA SER A 344 23.83 3.76 -17.51
C SER A 344 22.31 3.76 -17.69
N HIS A 345 21.81 3.49 -18.90
CA HIS A 345 20.38 3.46 -19.23
C HIS A 345 19.96 2.14 -19.90
N ASN A 346 20.67 1.04 -19.60
CA ASN A 346 20.39 -0.27 -20.18
C ASN A 346 19.03 -0.82 -19.66
N PRO A 347 18.04 -1.11 -20.55
CA PRO A 347 16.75 -1.68 -20.15
C PRO A 347 16.85 -3.02 -19.41
N GLN A 348 17.91 -3.80 -19.63
CA GLN A 348 18.13 -5.05 -18.89
C GLN A 348 18.43 -4.82 -17.41
N ALA A 349 18.89 -3.62 -17.03
CA ALA A 349 19.21 -3.25 -15.65
C ALA A 349 18.15 -2.33 -15.02
N LEU A 350 17.49 -1.49 -15.83
CA LEU A 350 16.52 -0.49 -15.37
C LEU A 350 15.06 -0.83 -15.68
N GLY A 351 14.81 -1.82 -16.56
CA GLY A 351 13.49 -2.06 -17.13
C GLY A 351 13.06 -0.93 -18.07
N CYS A 352 11.84 -1.03 -18.59
CA CYS A 352 11.21 0.01 -19.40
C CYS A 352 10.31 0.91 -18.55
N PHE A 353 9.63 0.31 -17.56
CA PHE A 353 8.68 0.97 -16.67
C PHE A 353 9.30 2.12 -15.86
N SER A 354 10.58 2.03 -15.47
CA SER A 354 11.24 3.07 -14.68
C SER A 354 11.30 4.44 -15.37
N CYS A 355 11.33 4.44 -16.70
CA CYS A 355 11.32 5.65 -17.50
C CYS A 355 9.91 5.95 -18.01
N HIS A 356 9.25 4.94 -18.59
CA HIS A 356 8.01 5.13 -19.33
C HIS A 356 6.75 5.03 -18.46
N GLY A 357 6.80 4.49 -17.24
CA GLY A 357 5.60 4.20 -16.47
C GLY A 357 4.75 3.09 -17.12
N GLY A 358 3.42 3.17 -16.96
CA GLY A 358 2.49 2.12 -17.40
C GLY A 358 2.15 1.10 -16.31
N ASP A 359 1.91 -0.15 -16.69
CA ASP A 359 1.72 -1.27 -15.76
C ASP A 359 2.78 -2.36 -15.97
N PRO A 360 3.74 -2.52 -15.04
CA PRO A 360 4.80 -3.52 -15.18
C PRO A 360 4.32 -4.93 -14.81
N PHE A 361 3.12 -5.08 -14.24
CA PHE A 361 2.59 -6.34 -13.70
C PHE A 361 1.51 -6.94 -14.60
N THR A 362 1.58 -6.70 -15.91
CA THR A 362 0.66 -7.31 -16.87
C THR A 362 1.34 -7.58 -18.20
N LEU A 363 0.91 -8.63 -18.89
CA LEU A 363 1.30 -8.94 -20.27
C LEU A 363 0.26 -8.42 -21.29
N SER A 364 -0.87 -7.87 -20.82
CA SER A 364 -1.85 -7.27 -21.72
C SER A 364 -1.29 -5.98 -22.30
N LYS A 365 -1.11 -5.94 -23.63
CA LYS A 365 -0.67 -4.73 -24.35
C LYS A 365 -1.48 -3.48 -23.96
N HIS A 366 -2.81 -3.59 -23.86
CA HIS A 366 -3.64 -2.43 -23.54
C HIS A 366 -3.41 -1.95 -22.10
N THR A 367 -3.39 -2.86 -21.13
CA THR A 367 -3.22 -2.50 -19.71
C THR A 367 -1.79 -2.05 -19.40
N ALA A 368 -0.77 -2.69 -20.01
CA ALA A 368 0.63 -2.36 -19.81
C ALA A 368 0.98 -0.94 -20.28
N HIS A 369 0.39 -0.50 -21.41
CA HIS A 369 0.64 0.84 -21.97
C HIS A 369 -0.30 1.91 -21.44
N LYS A 370 -1.24 1.57 -20.55
CA LYS A 370 -2.16 2.57 -19.98
C LYS A 370 -1.37 3.51 -19.07
N ASP A 371 -1.56 4.82 -19.25
CA ASP A 371 -0.91 5.87 -18.46
C ASP A 371 0.64 5.87 -18.58
N MET A 372 1.16 5.39 -19.72
CA MET A 372 2.59 5.40 -20.05
C MET A 372 3.03 6.76 -20.64
N GLU A 373 4.17 7.27 -20.18
CA GLU A 373 4.85 8.45 -20.69
C GLU A 373 5.63 8.11 -21.97
N LEU A 374 5.21 8.69 -23.10
CA LEU A 374 5.83 8.41 -24.41
C LEU A 374 7.22 9.01 -24.54
N ILE A 375 7.45 10.18 -23.94
CA ILE A 375 8.72 10.92 -24.02
C ILE A 375 9.18 11.23 -22.60
N PRO A 376 9.81 10.27 -21.89
CA PRO A 376 10.12 10.41 -20.47
C PRO A 376 11.22 11.45 -20.19
N GLY A 377 11.94 11.91 -21.22
CA GLY A 377 12.97 12.95 -21.11
C GLY A 377 12.42 14.38 -21.10
N ASN A 378 11.12 14.59 -21.31
CA ASN A 378 10.51 15.91 -21.19
C ASN A 378 10.65 16.42 -19.75
N LEU A 379 11.03 17.70 -19.57
CA LEU A 379 11.22 18.28 -18.23
C LEU A 379 9.95 18.30 -17.36
N VAL A 380 8.78 18.27 -18.00
CA VAL A 380 7.48 18.16 -17.32
C VAL A 380 7.26 16.77 -16.70
N ASP A 381 7.84 15.73 -17.29
CA ASP A 381 7.68 14.33 -16.87
C ASP A 381 8.92 13.81 -16.15
N ALA A 382 10.03 14.56 -16.19
CA ALA A 382 11.32 14.19 -15.64
C ALA A 382 11.22 13.80 -14.16
N ASN A 383 10.36 14.44 -13.37
CA ASN A 383 10.15 14.10 -11.95
C ASN A 383 9.49 12.73 -11.73
N LYS A 384 8.75 12.21 -12.72
CA LYS A 384 8.11 10.89 -12.72
C LYS A 384 8.96 9.80 -13.37
N SER A 385 9.97 10.18 -14.15
CA SER A 385 10.90 9.26 -14.84
C SER A 385 12.29 9.28 -14.18
N CYS A 386 13.20 10.13 -14.66
CA CYS A 386 14.60 10.22 -14.21
C CYS A 386 14.72 10.72 -12.76
N GLY A 387 13.73 11.47 -12.26
CA GLY A 387 13.67 12.07 -10.93
C GLY A 387 13.03 11.19 -9.87
N THR A 388 12.82 9.90 -10.15
CA THR A 388 12.31 8.94 -9.17
C THR A 388 13.34 8.66 -8.07
N THR A 389 12.88 8.06 -6.96
CA THR A 389 13.69 7.81 -5.75
C THR A 389 14.91 6.94 -6.02
N ALA A 390 14.81 6.00 -6.96
CA ALA A 390 15.89 5.09 -7.34
C ALA A 390 16.91 5.69 -8.33
N CYS A 391 16.66 6.89 -8.85
CA CYS A 391 17.45 7.49 -9.93
C CYS A 391 18.08 8.83 -9.52
N HIS A 392 17.60 9.95 -10.07
CA HIS A 392 18.15 11.28 -9.85
C HIS A 392 17.17 12.23 -9.14
N PRO A 393 16.74 11.91 -7.90
CA PRO A 393 15.62 12.58 -7.23
C PRO A 393 15.85 14.07 -6.96
N THR A 394 17.10 14.51 -6.86
CA THR A 394 17.45 15.92 -6.61
C THR A 394 17.79 16.70 -7.87
N ILE A 395 17.95 16.03 -9.02
CA ILE A 395 18.38 16.67 -10.27
C ILE A 395 17.22 17.41 -10.91
N THR A 396 16.03 16.81 -10.98
CA THR A 396 14.87 17.37 -11.66
C THR A 396 14.40 18.69 -11.05
N ASN A 397 14.45 18.81 -9.72
CA ASN A 397 14.15 20.07 -9.01
C ASN A 397 15.19 21.18 -9.30
N ARG A 398 16.44 20.82 -9.61
CA ARG A 398 17.50 21.77 -9.96
C ARG A 398 17.44 22.17 -11.42
N ILE A 399 17.23 21.22 -12.33
CA ILE A 399 17.17 21.48 -13.78
C ILE A 399 16.08 22.49 -14.11
N ASN A 400 14.87 22.32 -13.55
CA ASN A 400 13.74 23.23 -13.81
C ASN A 400 13.97 24.67 -13.30
N LYS A 401 15.00 24.88 -12.46
CA LYS A 401 15.41 26.20 -11.96
C LYS A 401 16.71 26.71 -12.61
N GLY A 402 17.29 25.93 -13.52
CA GLY A 402 18.56 26.27 -14.16
C GLY A 402 18.40 27.29 -15.28
N LEU A 403 19.46 28.05 -15.55
CA LEU A 403 19.49 29.13 -16.56
C LEU A 403 19.05 28.66 -17.96
N MET A 404 19.40 27.42 -18.33
CA MET A 404 19.03 26.84 -19.62
C MET A 404 17.53 26.50 -19.70
N ALA A 405 16.93 26.02 -18.62
CA ALA A 405 15.51 25.66 -18.59
C ALA A 405 14.61 26.90 -18.51
N THR A 406 15.05 27.93 -17.80
CA THR A 406 14.30 29.20 -17.68
C THR A 406 14.55 30.16 -18.83
N LEU A 407 15.52 29.86 -19.71
CA LEU A 407 16.02 30.75 -20.78
C LEU A 407 16.49 32.11 -20.26
N SER A 408 16.82 32.23 -18.96
CA SER A 408 17.08 33.51 -18.29
C SER A 408 18.13 34.35 -19.01
N GLY A 409 19.26 33.73 -19.38
CA GLY A 409 20.35 34.44 -20.05
C GLY A 409 19.95 34.95 -21.43
N MET A 410 19.21 34.15 -22.21
CA MET A 410 18.72 34.56 -23.52
C MET A 410 17.75 35.74 -23.40
N ILE A 411 16.79 35.67 -22.47
CA ILE A 411 15.81 36.73 -22.27
C ILE A 411 16.48 38.04 -21.82
N SER A 412 17.40 37.98 -20.86
CA SER A 412 18.06 39.18 -20.34
C SER A 412 18.99 39.82 -21.36
N VAL A 413 19.72 39.02 -22.16
CA VAL A 413 20.53 39.54 -23.26
C VAL A 413 19.68 40.13 -24.37
N ASP A 414 18.58 39.47 -24.77
CA ASP A 414 17.69 39.97 -25.83
C ASP A 414 17.06 41.31 -25.43
N ARG A 415 16.49 41.40 -24.21
CA ARG A 415 15.93 42.66 -23.69
C ARG A 415 16.98 43.77 -23.60
N PHE A 416 18.23 43.45 -23.24
CA PHE A 416 19.33 44.41 -23.24
C PHE A 416 19.64 44.93 -24.66
N VAL A 417 19.71 44.06 -25.67
CA VAL A 417 19.97 44.44 -27.06
C VAL A 417 18.86 45.32 -27.65
N PHE A 418 17.60 45.10 -27.25
CA PHE A 418 16.46 45.91 -27.64
C PHE A 418 16.31 47.21 -26.85
N ASN A 419 17.25 47.55 -25.96
CA ASN A 419 17.18 48.68 -25.03
C ASN A 419 15.92 48.65 -24.13
N GLU A 420 15.37 47.47 -23.87
CA GLU A 420 14.27 47.27 -22.91
C GLU A 420 14.80 47.03 -21.49
N ARG A 421 16.13 46.93 -21.31
CA ARG A 421 16.81 46.74 -20.03
C ARG A 421 18.21 47.36 -20.04
N ASP A 422 18.65 47.84 -18.87
CA ASP A 422 19.96 48.49 -18.72
C ASP A 422 21.13 47.51 -18.57
N THR A 423 20.88 46.27 -18.13
CA THR A 423 21.92 45.25 -17.92
C THR A 423 21.47 43.86 -18.40
N PRO A 424 22.41 43.00 -18.84
CA PRO A 424 22.09 41.63 -19.26
C PRO A 424 22.15 40.59 -18.12
N ASP A 425 22.57 40.99 -16.92
CA ASP A 425 22.92 40.04 -15.82
C ASP A 425 21.73 39.66 -14.92
N ASP A 426 20.57 40.26 -15.13
CA ASP A 426 19.40 39.99 -14.31
C ASP A 426 18.85 38.57 -14.54
N ILE A 427 18.35 37.96 -13.47
CA ILE A 427 17.66 36.67 -13.53
C ILE A 427 16.20 36.89 -13.90
N THR A 428 15.70 36.10 -14.86
CA THR A 428 14.30 36.11 -15.32
C THR A 428 13.90 34.70 -15.78
N THR A 429 12.64 34.51 -16.13
CA THR A 429 12.15 33.23 -16.65
C THR A 429 11.29 33.41 -17.88
N VAL A 430 11.22 32.38 -18.71
CA VAL A 430 10.34 32.27 -19.87
C VAL A 430 8.87 32.54 -19.53
N HIS A 431 8.46 32.29 -18.27
CA HIS A 431 7.10 32.60 -17.81
C HIS A 431 6.84 34.11 -17.62
N ASP A 432 7.89 34.94 -17.58
CA ASP A 432 7.80 36.40 -17.46
C ASP A 432 7.75 37.12 -18.83
N LEU A 433 7.72 36.37 -19.94
CA LEU A 433 7.67 36.95 -21.28
C LEU A 433 6.36 37.72 -21.48
N ARG A 434 6.48 38.97 -21.90
CA ARG A 434 5.40 39.90 -22.21
C ARG A 434 5.19 39.98 -23.73
N ILE A 435 4.71 41.13 -24.19
CA ILE A 435 4.42 41.46 -25.60
C ILE A 435 5.29 42.65 -26.04
N THR A 436 6.54 42.72 -25.55
CA THR A 436 7.51 43.71 -25.99
C THR A 436 8.24 43.23 -27.25
N SER A 437 9.04 44.10 -27.87
CA SER A 437 9.75 43.74 -29.11
C SER A 437 10.73 42.59 -28.88
N ALA A 438 11.49 42.65 -27.78
CA ALA A 438 12.39 41.56 -27.37
C ALA A 438 11.62 40.28 -27.06
N ASP A 439 10.58 40.35 -26.23
CA ASP A 439 9.85 39.15 -25.81
C ASP A 439 9.12 38.48 -26.99
N MET A 440 8.57 39.26 -27.93
CA MET A 440 7.97 38.71 -29.15
C MET A 440 9.02 38.10 -30.09
N HIS A 441 10.22 38.70 -30.20
CA HIS A 441 11.33 38.13 -30.96
C HIS A 441 11.68 36.74 -30.42
N LEU A 442 11.82 36.59 -29.10
CA LEU A 442 12.13 35.31 -28.47
C LEU A 442 10.98 34.28 -28.59
N ARG A 443 9.72 34.72 -28.46
CA ARG A 443 8.54 33.87 -28.66
C ARG A 443 8.48 33.28 -30.07
N ASN A 444 8.74 34.10 -31.08
CA ASN A 444 8.69 33.65 -32.47
C ASN A 444 9.78 32.62 -32.82
N LEU A 445 10.94 32.68 -32.16
CA LEU A 445 12.08 31.80 -32.43
C LEU A 445 12.10 30.54 -31.57
N CYS A 446 11.85 30.67 -30.27
CA CYS A 446 12.24 29.66 -29.28
C CYS A 446 11.11 29.20 -28.35
N VAL A 447 10.05 30.00 -28.18
CA VAL A 447 9.02 29.78 -27.14
C VAL A 447 7.63 29.88 -27.76
N LYS A 448 7.06 28.73 -28.13
CA LYS A 448 5.70 28.64 -28.67
C LYS A 448 4.65 28.51 -27.58
#